data_AF-A0A3A8P1Y9-F1
#
_entry.id   AF-A0A3A8P1Y9-F1
#
_cell.length_a   1.000
_cell.length_b   1.000
_cell.length_c   1.000
_cell.angle_alpha   90.00
_cell.angle_beta   90.00
_cell.angle_gamma   90.00
#
_symmetry.space_group_name_H-M   'P 1'
#
loop_
_entity.id
_entity.type
_entity.pdbx_description
1 polymer ?
#
loop_
_entity_poly.entity_id
_entity_poly.type
_entity_poly.pdbx_seq_one_letter_code
_entity_poly.pdbx_strand_id
1 'polypeptide(L)'
;MPVLRHAFLLNAVRELGRSVPDIIRARASWDACLEHIRGACTASLGMEYDTLARFDARSVVGLFTHPEQARILARLVDERARLCEAHGRYAEALADSVYAGQLLMHSRARFGLPRDARAADVLEREAGTPSKLG
;
A
#
# COMPACT_ATOMS: atom_id res chain seq x y z
N MET A 1 8.95 22.75 8.08
CA MET A 1 8.05 21.95 7.22
C MET A 1 7.88 20.45 7.61
N PRO A 2 7.82 20.01 8.89
CA PRO A 2 7.45 18.62 9.23
C PRO A 2 5.93 18.34 9.18
N VAL A 3 5.10 19.32 9.55
CA VAL A 3 3.64 19.16 9.69
C VAL A 3 2.95 18.82 8.36
N LEU A 4 3.37 19.45 7.26
CA LEU A 4 2.81 19.17 5.93
C LEU A 4 3.11 17.73 5.47
N ARG A 5 4.35 17.26 5.65
CA ARG A 5 4.73 15.87 5.30
C ARG A 5 3.91 14.85 6.08
N HIS A 6 3.67 15.11 7.36
CA HIS A 6 2.84 14.26 8.21
C HIS A 6 1.38 14.22 7.76
N ALA A 7 0.79 15.38 7.44
CA ALA A 7 -0.59 15.46 6.94
C ALA A 7 -0.79 14.73 5.60
N PHE A 8 0.18 14.82 4.68
CA PHE A 8 0.15 14.07 3.42
C PHE A 8 0.15 12.55 3.65
N LEU A 9 0.99 12.07 4.57
CA LEU A 9 1.06 10.64 4.90
C LEU A 9 -0.22 10.13 5.56
N LEU A 10 -0.78 10.90 6.49
CA LEU A 10 -2.04 10.56 7.13
C LEU A 10 -3.18 10.52 6.10
N ASN A 11 -3.20 11.46 5.16
CA ASN A 11 -4.19 11.44 4.08
C ASN A 11 -4.01 10.20 3.18
N ALA A 12 -2.78 9.88 2.79
CA ALA A 12 -2.47 8.70 1.99
C ALA A 12 -2.97 7.39 2.63
N VAL A 13 -2.78 7.24 3.94
CA VAL A 13 -3.24 6.08 4.72
C VAL A 13 -4.77 6.05 4.80
N ARG A 14 -5.42 7.21 5.00
CA ARG A 14 -6.88 7.30 4.99
C ARG A 14 -7.47 6.95 3.63
N GLU A 15 -6.87 7.43 2.54
CA GLU A 15 -7.31 7.06 1.20
C GLU A 15 -7.19 5.55 0.97
N LEU A 16 -6.06 4.94 1.37
CA LEU A 16 -5.93 3.48 1.28
C LEU A 16 -7.03 2.77 2.09
N GLY A 17 -7.28 3.22 3.32
CA GLY A 17 -8.32 2.66 4.18
C GLY A 17 -9.72 2.73 3.55
N ARG A 18 -10.02 3.77 2.76
CA ARG A 18 -11.28 3.90 2.01
C ARG A 18 -11.32 3.00 0.78
N SER A 19 -10.20 2.85 0.06
CA SER A 19 -10.15 2.09 -1.20
C SER A 19 -10.10 0.57 -1.01
N VAL A 20 -9.51 0.06 0.08
CA VAL A 20 -9.36 -1.39 0.28
C VAL A 20 -10.70 -2.16 0.26
N PRO A 21 -11.79 -1.71 0.93
CA PRO A 21 -13.09 -2.36 0.81
C PRO A 21 -13.60 -2.45 -0.63
N ASP A 22 -13.39 -1.42 -1.44
CA ASP A 22 -13.81 -1.41 -2.86
C ASP A 22 -12.99 -2.41 -3.68
N ILE A 23 -11.68 -2.47 -3.46
CA ILE A 23 -10.79 -3.46 -4.07
C ILE A 23 -11.26 -4.89 -3.73
N ILE A 24 -11.56 -5.15 -2.45
CA ILE A 24 -12.04 -6.48 -2.01
C ILE A 24 -13.37 -6.82 -2.69
N ARG A 25 -14.32 -5.88 -2.73
CA ARG A 25 -15.64 -6.08 -3.37
C ARG A 25 -15.53 -6.32 -4.86
N ALA A 26 -14.60 -5.64 -5.53
CA ALA A 26 -14.39 -5.77 -6.97
C ALA A 26 -13.65 -7.05 -7.39
N ARG A 27 -13.13 -7.87 -6.45
CA ARG A 27 -12.23 -9.01 -6.74
C ARG A 27 -12.80 -10.06 -7.70
N ALA A 28 -14.13 -10.17 -7.80
CA ALA A 28 -14.78 -11.04 -8.77
C ALA A 28 -14.51 -10.64 -10.24
N SER A 29 -14.26 -9.36 -10.51
CA SER A 29 -13.90 -8.85 -11.83
C SER A 29 -12.42 -8.47 -11.86
N TRP A 30 -11.68 -9.05 -12.79
CA TRP A 30 -10.26 -8.78 -12.96
C TRP A 30 -9.98 -7.31 -13.24
N ASP A 31 -10.65 -6.75 -14.25
CA ASP A 31 -10.41 -5.39 -14.73
C ASP A 31 -10.84 -4.35 -13.69
N ALA A 32 -12.03 -4.53 -13.09
CA ALA A 32 -12.52 -3.59 -12.08
C ALA A 32 -11.61 -3.56 -10.84
N CYS A 33 -11.19 -4.73 -10.35
CA CYS A 33 -10.29 -4.79 -9.19
C CYS A 33 -8.92 -4.16 -9.51
N LEU A 34 -8.39 -4.38 -10.72
CA LEU A 34 -7.16 -3.74 -11.18
C LEU A 34 -7.27 -2.22 -11.26
N GLU A 35 -8.37 -1.70 -11.81
CA GLU A 35 -8.64 -0.27 -11.85
C GLU A 35 -8.69 0.34 -10.46
N HIS A 36 -9.35 -0.32 -9.50
CA HIS A 36 -9.37 0.13 -8.11
C HIS A 36 -7.98 0.13 -7.47
N ILE A 37 -7.15 -0.89 -7.73
CA ILE A 37 -5.76 -0.94 -7.23
C ILE A 37 -4.94 0.21 -7.81
N ARG A 38 -5.03 0.46 -9.11
CA ARG A 38 -4.33 1.57 -9.78
C ARG A 38 -4.79 2.94 -9.26
N GLY A 39 -6.10 3.11 -9.09
CA GLY A 39 -6.72 4.30 -8.53
C GLY A 39 -6.24 4.57 -7.09
N ALA A 40 -6.25 3.54 -6.24
CA ALA A 40 -5.77 3.63 -4.86
C ALA A 40 -4.28 3.99 -4.78
N CYS A 41 -3.44 3.40 -5.66
CA CYS A 41 -2.02 3.73 -5.72
C CYS A 41 -1.79 5.21 -6.05
N THR A 42 -2.52 5.71 -7.06
CA THR A 42 -2.41 7.12 -7.47
C THR A 42 -2.93 8.05 -6.38
N ALA A 43 -4.08 7.73 -5.76
CA ALA A 43 -4.67 8.54 -4.70
C ALA A 43 -3.80 8.60 -3.42
N SER A 44 -3.21 7.47 -3.02
CA SER A 44 -2.41 7.40 -1.80
C SER A 44 -0.95 7.83 -2.00
N LEU A 45 -0.32 7.47 -3.12
CA LEU A 45 1.12 7.66 -3.33
C LEU A 45 1.45 8.75 -4.36
N GLY A 46 0.47 9.23 -5.12
CA GLY A 46 0.69 10.16 -6.23
C GLY A 46 1.47 9.54 -7.41
N MET A 47 1.53 8.21 -7.48
CA MET A 47 2.31 7.47 -8.47
C MET A 47 1.49 6.31 -9.03
N GLU A 48 1.71 5.99 -10.30
CA GLU A 48 1.02 4.90 -10.97
C GLU A 48 1.53 3.54 -10.48
N TYR A 49 0.60 2.63 -10.16
CA TYR A 49 0.91 1.27 -9.71
C TYR A 49 1.80 0.52 -10.71
N ASP A 50 1.42 0.53 -12.00
CA ASP A 50 2.11 -0.20 -13.06
C ASP A 50 3.55 0.31 -13.24
N THR A 51 3.82 1.57 -12.92
CA THR A 51 5.19 2.13 -12.94
C THR A 51 5.98 1.59 -11.75
N LEU A 52 5.42 1.66 -10.53
CA LEU A 52 6.08 1.17 -9.32
C LEU A 52 6.32 -0.35 -9.36
N ALA A 53 5.43 -1.13 -9.99
CA ALA A 53 5.56 -2.58 -10.09
C ALA A 53 6.65 -3.04 -11.08
N ARG A 54 7.18 -2.15 -11.93
CA ARG A 54 8.25 -2.49 -12.89
C ARG A 54 9.66 -2.42 -12.31
N PHE A 55 9.85 -1.69 -11.21
CA PHE A 55 11.14 -1.53 -10.58
C PHE A 55 11.33 -2.53 -9.44
N ASP A 56 12.59 -2.85 -9.12
CA ASP A 56 12.88 -3.66 -7.96
C ASP A 56 12.50 -2.95 -6.65
N ALA A 57 12.17 -3.74 -5.63
CA ALA A 57 11.64 -3.22 -4.38
C ALA A 57 12.61 -2.26 -3.67
N ARG A 58 13.92 -2.45 -3.83
CA ARG A 58 14.93 -1.56 -3.23
C ARG A 58 14.90 -0.18 -3.89
N SER A 59 14.85 -0.14 -5.23
CA SER A 59 14.75 1.11 -5.98
C SER A 59 13.47 1.87 -5.66
N VAL A 60 12.32 1.18 -5.62
CA VAL A 60 11.03 1.78 -5.25
C VAL A 60 11.05 2.33 -3.84
N VAL A 61 11.51 1.54 -2.87
CA VAL A 61 11.67 2.00 -1.49
C VAL A 61 12.61 3.20 -1.44
N GLY A 62 13.62 3.27 -2.31
CA GLY A 62 14.54 4.40 -2.52
C GLY A 62 13.85 5.72 -2.89
N LEU A 63 12.69 5.69 -3.52
CA LEU A 63 11.89 6.88 -3.84
C LEU A 63 11.10 7.41 -2.65
N PHE A 64 10.76 6.53 -1.69
CA PHE A 64 9.91 6.91 -0.58
C PHE A 64 10.63 7.79 0.46
N THR A 65 9.87 8.68 1.06
CA THR A 65 10.34 9.55 2.15
C THR A 65 9.92 9.04 3.52
N HIS A 66 9.01 8.05 3.57
CA HIS A 66 8.46 7.48 4.80
C HIS A 66 8.15 5.98 4.64
N PRO A 67 8.31 5.15 5.69
CA PRO A 67 8.03 3.71 5.63
C PRO A 67 6.58 3.36 5.24
N GLU A 68 5.63 4.24 5.58
CA GLU A 68 4.21 4.04 5.26
C GLU A 68 3.92 3.99 3.76
N GLN A 69 4.70 4.70 2.95
CA GLN A 69 4.54 4.62 1.50
C GLN A 69 4.87 3.19 1.00
N ALA A 70 5.86 2.55 1.60
CA ALA A 70 6.20 1.15 1.30
C ALA A 70 5.11 0.18 1.79
N ARG A 71 4.48 0.46 2.94
CA ARG A 71 3.37 -0.36 3.47
C ARG A 71 2.12 -0.25 2.62
N ILE A 72 1.78 0.96 2.19
CA ILE A 72 0.67 1.21 1.28
C ILE A 72 0.89 0.42 -0.02
N LEU A 73 2.06 0.55 -0.64
CA LEU A 73 2.35 -0.20 -1.87
C LEU A 73 2.34 -1.72 -1.62
N ALA A 74 2.98 -2.19 -0.55
CA ALA A 74 3.00 -3.62 -0.21
C ALA A 74 1.57 -4.16 -0.01
N ARG A 75 0.66 -3.38 0.58
CA ARG A 75 -0.74 -3.77 0.72
C ARG A 75 -1.45 -3.87 -0.63
N LEU A 76 -1.24 -2.91 -1.52
CA LEU A 76 -1.83 -2.93 -2.86
C LEU A 76 -1.32 -4.11 -3.70
N VAL A 77 -0.02 -4.43 -3.59
CA VAL A 77 0.58 -5.61 -4.21
C VAL A 77 0.00 -6.90 -3.62
N ASP A 78 -0.23 -6.97 -2.31
CA ASP A 78 -0.89 -8.13 -1.68
C ASP A 78 -2.34 -8.29 -2.16
N GLU A 79 -3.09 -7.20 -2.31
CA GLU A 79 -4.44 -7.27 -2.91
C GLU A 79 -4.39 -7.76 -4.37
N ARG A 80 -3.36 -7.37 -5.12
CA ARG A 80 -3.12 -7.88 -6.47
C ARG A 80 -2.77 -9.37 -6.46
N ALA A 81 -1.95 -9.84 -5.52
CA ALA A 81 -1.66 -11.26 -5.34
C ALA A 81 -2.94 -12.07 -5.10
N ARG A 82 -3.81 -11.59 -4.19
CA ARG A 82 -5.11 -12.22 -3.91
C ARG A 82 -6.05 -12.22 -5.12
N LEU A 83 -6.00 -11.17 -5.94
CA LEU A 83 -6.72 -11.12 -7.20
C LEU A 83 -6.17 -12.16 -8.19
N CYS A 84 -4.85 -12.28 -8.33
CA CYS A 84 -4.21 -13.31 -9.14
C CYS A 84 -4.64 -14.72 -8.69
N GLU A 85 -4.62 -14.99 -7.38
CA GLU A 85 -5.05 -16.27 -6.81
C GLU A 85 -6.53 -16.58 -7.11
N ALA A 86 -7.42 -15.61 -6.93
CA ALA A 86 -8.85 -15.75 -7.20
C ALA A 86 -9.16 -16.09 -8.67
N HIS A 87 -8.27 -15.74 -9.59
CA HIS A 87 -8.39 -16.02 -11.03
C HIS A 87 -7.45 -17.15 -11.51
N GLY A 88 -6.90 -17.95 -10.59
CA GLY A 88 -6.07 -19.12 -10.90
C GLY A 88 -4.64 -18.81 -11.37
N ARG A 89 -4.19 -17.55 -11.26
CA ARG A 89 -2.87 -17.08 -11.70
C ARG A 89 -1.83 -17.19 -10.58
N TYR A 90 -1.59 -18.42 -10.10
CA TYR A 90 -0.79 -18.66 -8.90
C TYR A 90 0.68 -18.23 -8.99
N ALA A 91 1.31 -18.35 -10.16
CA ALA A 91 2.70 -17.92 -10.35
C ALA A 91 2.85 -16.41 -10.16
N GLU A 92 1.89 -15.63 -10.66
CA GLU A 92 1.85 -14.18 -10.47
C GLU A 92 1.50 -13.82 -9.04
N ALA A 93 0.55 -14.53 -8.42
CA ALA A 93 0.22 -14.34 -7.01
C ALA A 93 1.46 -14.51 -6.12
N LEU A 94 2.26 -15.56 -6.35
CA LEU A 94 3.50 -15.79 -5.62
C LEU A 94 4.53 -14.68 -5.86
N ALA A 95 4.71 -14.26 -7.11
CA ALA A 95 5.63 -13.17 -7.46
C ALA A 95 5.24 -11.87 -6.74
N ASP A 96 3.95 -11.52 -6.75
CA ASP A 96 3.42 -10.35 -6.06
C ASP A 96 3.60 -10.46 -4.53
N SER A 97 3.29 -11.61 -3.92
CA SER A 97 3.52 -11.81 -2.47
C SER A 97 5.00 -11.67 -2.09
N VAL A 98 5.91 -12.20 -2.90
CA VAL A 98 7.36 -12.04 -2.70
C VAL A 98 7.76 -10.58 -2.82
N TYR A 99 7.26 -9.88 -3.84
CA TYR A 99 7.55 -8.46 -4.05
C TYR A 99 7.05 -7.59 -2.88
N ALA A 100 5.84 -7.84 -2.38
CA ALA A 100 5.31 -7.19 -1.18
C ALA A 100 6.21 -7.41 0.05
N GLY A 101 6.71 -8.64 0.25
CA GLY A 101 7.67 -8.96 1.30
C GLY A 101 8.99 -8.20 1.16
N GLN A 102 9.52 -8.10 -0.06
CA GLN A 102 10.74 -7.35 -0.35
C GLN A 102 10.59 -5.85 -0.09
N LEU A 103 9.44 -5.25 -0.43
CA LEU A 103 9.14 -3.85 -0.12
C LEU A 103 9.24 -3.58 1.39
N LEU A 104 8.64 -4.45 2.21
CA LEU A 104 8.70 -4.32 3.67
C LEU A 104 10.12 -4.54 4.22
N MET A 105 10.85 -5.53 3.68
CA MET A 105 12.24 -5.79 4.05
C MET A 105 13.13 -4.58 3.76
N HIS A 106 13.07 -4.02 2.55
CA HIS A 106 13.87 -2.87 2.17
C HIS A 106 13.44 -1.60 2.91
N SER A 107 12.15 -1.43 3.20
CA SER A 107 11.65 -0.34 4.04
C SER A 107 12.30 -0.37 5.43
N ARG A 108 12.30 -1.54 6.09
CA ARG A 108 12.96 -1.73 7.39
C ARG A 108 14.45 -1.45 7.34
N ALA A 109 15.13 -1.93 6.29
CA ALA A 109 16.56 -1.70 6.10
C ALA A 109 16.88 -0.20 5.93
N ARG A 110 16.01 0.57 5.26
CA ARG A 110 16.22 2.00 5.00
C ARG A 110 15.83 2.89 6.19
N PHE A 111 14.65 2.69 6.75
CA PHE A 111 14.07 3.61 7.74
C PHE A 111 14.32 3.17 9.19
N GLY A 112 14.74 1.92 9.40
CA GLY A 112 14.97 1.31 10.71
C GLY A 112 13.70 0.75 11.35
N LEU A 113 13.81 -0.42 11.98
CA LEU A 113 12.75 -1.12 12.73
C LEU A 113 11.98 -0.25 13.75
N PRO A 114 12.63 0.63 14.56
CA PRO A 114 11.91 1.42 15.57
C PRO A 114 11.02 2.51 14.98
N ARG A 115 11.42 3.06 13.82
CA ARG A 115 10.62 4.06 13.08
C ARG A 115 9.48 3.40 12.33
N ASP A 116 9.69 2.19 11.85
CA ASP A 116 8.65 1.36 11.23
C ASP A 116 7.55 1.05 12.26
N ALA A 117 7.88 0.54 13.46
CA ALA A 117 6.88 0.23 14.48
C ALA A 117 6.09 1.46 14.98
N ARG A 118 6.79 2.56 15.33
CA ARG A 118 6.12 3.78 15.81
C ARG A 118 5.25 4.48 14.77
N ALA A 119 5.57 4.36 13.47
CA ALA A 119 4.77 4.98 12.42
C ALA A 119 3.33 4.43 12.37
N ALA A 120 3.17 3.12 12.57
CA ALA A 120 1.85 2.48 12.63
C ALA A 120 1.09 2.94 13.87
N ASP A 121 1.72 2.93 15.05
CA ASP A 121 1.09 3.34 16.31
C ASP A 121 0.67 4.83 16.31
N VAL A 122 1.47 5.70 15.69
CA VAL A 122 1.16 7.14 15.58
C VAL A 122 0.01 7.37 14.60
N LEU A 123 -0.01 6.66 13.47
CA LEU A 123 -1.11 6.75 12.53
C LEU A 123 -2.40 6.13 13.07
N GLU A 124 -2.35 5.02 13.80
CA GLU A 124 -3.52 4.37 14.38
C GLU A 124 -4.19 5.26 15.44
N ARG A 125 -3.39 5.93 16.29
CA ARG A 125 -3.89 6.88 17.29
C ARG A 125 -4.53 8.13 16.66
N GLU A 126 -4.06 8.57 15.50
CA GLU A 126 -4.49 9.82 14.85
C GLU A 126 -5.49 9.61 13.70
N ALA A 127 -5.57 8.41 13.13
CA ALA A 127 -6.61 8.04 12.17
C ALA A 127 -8.00 8.03 12.82
N GLY A 128 -8.06 7.82 14.15
CA GLY A 128 -9.29 7.73 14.93
C GLY A 128 -10.04 6.42 14.65
N THR A 129 -10.64 5.84 15.67
CA THR A 129 -11.62 4.75 15.48
C THR A 129 -12.72 5.26 14.56
N PRO A 130 -13.15 4.49 13.53
CA PRO A 130 -14.24 4.91 12.66
C PRO A 130 -15.43 5.24 13.56
N SER A 131 -15.90 6.48 13.46
CA SER A 131 -17.10 6.92 14.16
C SER A 131 -18.22 5.98 13.74
N LYS A 132 -18.79 5.26 14.71
CA LYS A 132 -20.06 4.57 14.52
C LYS A 132 -21.12 5.67 14.32
N LEU A 133 -21.25 6.14 13.08
CA LEU A 133 -22.49 6.76 12.63
C LEU A 133 -23.53 5.62 12.70
N GLY A 134 -24.54 5.67 13.57
CA GLY A 134 -25.44 6.80 13.79
C GLY A 134 -26.67 6.50 12.97
#